data_AF-A0A497V1A5-F1
#
_entry.id   AF-A0A497V1A5-F1
#
_cell.length_a   1.000
_cell.length_b   1.000
_cell.length_c   1.000
_cell.angle_alpha   90.00
_cell.angle_beta   90.00
_cell.angle_gamma   90.00
#
_symmetry.space_group_name_H-M   'P 1'
#
loop_
_entity.id
_entity.type
_entity.pdbx_description
1 polymer ?
#
loop_
_entity_poly.entity_id
_entity_poly.type
_entity_poly.pdbx_seq_one_letter_code
_entity_poly.pdbx_strand_id
1 'polypeptide(L)'
;MEYTFEIYKYYDERDGLSKESPLLHIENHEKYGDYFLTEISNLRFEYLEEIIPSLKKVLNEEVDQYDFGYEVYSIECRRDLSQVIDTYDGWRSIAEIPTQGIYELMRDWRDYLIQYYKKK
;
A
#
# COMPACT_ATOMS: atom_id res chain seq x y z
N MET A 1 5.70 9.93 4.03
CA MET A 1 4.80 9.92 2.85
C MET A 1 3.51 10.55 3.29
N GLU A 2 2.94 11.44 2.50
CA GLU A 2 1.67 12.11 2.86
C GLU A 2 0.52 11.39 2.16
N TYR A 3 -0.52 11.07 2.91
CA TYR A 3 -1.67 10.30 2.43
C TYR A 3 -2.93 10.62 3.23
N THR A 4 -4.08 10.36 2.62
CA THR A 4 -5.40 10.50 3.26
C THR A 4 -6.31 9.34 2.88
N PHE A 5 -7.38 9.15 3.66
CA PHE A 5 -8.39 8.12 3.42
C PHE A 5 -9.78 8.76 3.33
N GLU A 6 -10.61 8.26 2.43
CA GLU A 6 -12.00 8.70 2.31
C GLU A 6 -12.96 7.54 2.03
N ILE A 7 -14.24 7.74 2.32
CA ILE A 7 -15.30 6.82 1.90
C ILE A 7 -15.94 7.40 0.65
N TYR A 8 -15.73 6.73 -0.48
CA TYR A 8 -16.40 7.06 -1.72
C TYR A 8 -17.76 6.40 -1.78
N LYS A 9 -18.81 7.20 -1.96
CA LYS A 9 -20.19 6.74 -2.10
C LYS A 9 -20.60 6.84 -3.56
N TYR A 10 -21.15 5.76 -4.10
CA TYR A 10 -21.56 5.68 -5.49
C TYR A 10 -22.86 4.89 -5.65
N TYR A 11 -23.56 5.14 -6.74
CA TYR A 11 -24.75 4.39 -7.12
C TYR A 11 -24.35 3.27 -8.10
N ASP A 12 -24.70 2.02 -7.80
CA ASP A 12 -24.45 0.89 -8.70
C ASP A 12 -25.71 0.63 -9.53
N GLU A 13 -25.66 1.01 -10.81
CA GLU A 13 -26.78 0.86 -11.74
C GLU A 13 -27.19 -0.60 -11.98
N ARG A 14 -26.32 -1.58 -11.68
CA ARG A 14 -26.59 -3.00 -11.92
C ARG A 14 -27.59 -3.58 -10.94
N ASP A 15 -27.57 -3.14 -9.69
CA ASP A 15 -28.49 -3.58 -8.64
C ASP A 15 -29.36 -2.45 -8.07
N GLY A 16 -29.14 -1.21 -8.53
CA GLY A 16 -29.90 -0.04 -8.13
C GLY A 16 -29.63 0.41 -6.70
N LEU A 17 -28.50 0.00 -6.11
CA LEU A 17 -28.16 0.28 -4.71
C LEU A 17 -27.07 1.35 -4.59
N SER A 18 -27.19 2.18 -3.56
CA SER A 18 -26.07 3.02 -3.11
C SER A 18 -25.06 2.16 -2.38
N LYS A 19 -23.81 2.22 -2.83
CA LYS A 19 -22.67 1.51 -2.25
C LYS A 19 -21.64 2.51 -1.77
N GLU A 20 -20.75 2.01 -0.94
CA GLU A 20 -19.58 2.73 -0.46
C GLU A 20 -18.34 1.86 -0.64
N SER A 21 -17.21 2.52 -0.84
CA SER A 21 -15.89 1.89 -0.90
C SER A 21 -14.87 2.79 -0.20
N PRO A 22 -13.94 2.22 0.59
CA PRO A 22 -12.81 2.97 1.11
C PRO A 22 -11.87 3.31 -0.04
N LEU A 23 -11.31 4.52 -0.05
CA LEU A 23 -10.27 4.97 -0.97
C LEU A 23 -9.04 5.45 -0.20
N LEU A 24 -7.88 5.19 -0.79
CA LEU A 24 -6.58 5.69 -0.38
C LEU A 24 -6.14 6.75 -1.38
N HIS A 25 -5.66 7.88 -0.87
CA HIS A 25 -4.99 8.92 -1.63
C HIS A 25 -3.57 9.08 -1.12
N ILE A 26 -2.59 9.08 -2.02
CA ILE A 26 -1.18 9.34 -1.70
C ILE A 26 -0.76 10.59 -2.46
N GLU A 27 -0.26 11.59 -1.75
CA GLU A 27 0.18 12.84 -2.38
C GLU A 27 1.47 12.65 -3.18
N ASN A 28 1.46 13.18 -4.41
CA ASN A 28 2.56 13.06 -5.38
C ASN A 28 2.99 11.59 -5.61
N HIS A 29 2.03 10.67 -5.71
CA HIS A 29 2.32 9.24 -5.85
C HIS A 29 3.06 8.90 -7.15
N GLU A 30 2.92 9.73 -8.19
CA GLU A 30 3.58 9.60 -9.49
C GLU A 30 5.11 9.60 -9.38
N LYS A 31 5.68 10.23 -8.33
CA LYS A 31 7.13 10.18 -8.08
C LYS A 31 7.62 8.79 -7.65
N TYR A 32 6.71 7.89 -7.30
CA TYR A 32 6.98 6.50 -6.92
C TYR A 32 6.66 5.52 -8.07
N GLY A 33 6.21 6.02 -9.22
CA GLY A 33 5.76 5.22 -10.36
C GLY A 33 4.29 5.50 -10.70
N ASP A 34 3.97 5.48 -12.00
CA ASP A 34 2.65 5.83 -12.53
C ASP A 34 1.52 4.98 -11.93
N TYR A 35 1.81 3.71 -11.62
CA TYR A 35 0.86 2.75 -11.07
C TYR A 35 1.00 2.50 -9.57
N PHE A 36 1.85 3.26 -8.86
CA PHE A 36 2.19 2.97 -7.46
C PHE A 36 0.96 2.99 -6.55
N LEU A 37 0.12 4.01 -6.68
CA LEU A 37 -1.12 4.12 -5.91
C LEU A 37 -2.05 2.94 -6.17
N THR A 38 -2.18 2.52 -7.43
CA THR A 38 -3.02 1.39 -7.83
C THR A 38 -2.50 0.09 -7.23
N GLU A 39 -1.19 -0.14 -7.28
CA GLU A 39 -0.54 -1.32 -6.70
C GLU A 39 -0.85 -1.44 -5.20
N ILE A 40 -0.64 -0.36 -4.46
CA ILE A 40 -0.89 -0.32 -3.01
C ILE A 40 -2.37 -0.45 -2.67
N SER A 41 -3.25 0.27 -3.39
CA SER A 41 -4.69 0.29 -3.09
C SER A 41 -5.36 -1.07 -3.35
N ASN A 42 -4.78 -1.88 -4.25
CA ASN A 42 -5.28 -3.21 -4.58
C ASN A 42 -4.73 -4.33 -3.68
N LEU A 43 -3.85 -4.02 -2.71
CA LEU A 43 -3.39 -4.99 -1.72
C LEU A 43 -4.59 -5.57 -0.98
N ARG A 44 -4.73 -6.90 -1.04
CA ARG A 44 -5.76 -7.61 -0.28
C ARG A 44 -5.55 -7.42 1.21
N PHE A 45 -6.64 -7.40 1.96
CA PHE A 45 -6.60 -7.20 3.40
C PHE A 45 -5.71 -8.23 4.12
N GLU A 46 -5.82 -9.50 3.76
CA GLU A 46 -5.00 -10.58 4.34
C GLU A 46 -3.52 -10.40 4.02
N TYR A 47 -3.20 -9.78 2.88
CA TYR A 47 -1.82 -9.51 2.51
C TYR A 47 -1.23 -8.34 3.31
N LEU A 48 -2.04 -7.31 3.61
CA LEU A 48 -1.64 -6.25 4.55
C LEU A 48 -1.32 -6.84 5.93
N GLU A 49 -2.09 -7.83 6.41
CA GLU A 49 -1.82 -8.52 7.67
C GLU A 49 -0.50 -9.30 7.69
N GLU A 50 0.03 -9.68 6.52
CA GLU A 50 1.36 -10.27 6.37
C GLU A 50 2.47 -9.21 6.24
N ILE A 51 2.24 -8.17 5.44
CA ILE A 51 3.22 -7.11 5.15
C ILE A 51 3.61 -6.35 6.41
N ILE A 52 2.62 -5.91 7.20
CA ILE A 52 2.85 -5.07 8.38
C ILE A 52 3.79 -5.71 9.42
N PRO A 53 3.57 -6.96 9.89
CA PRO A 53 4.50 -7.59 10.83
C PRO A 53 5.87 -7.86 10.19
N SER A 54 5.94 -8.10 8.89
CA SER A 54 7.22 -8.32 8.18
C SER A 54 8.04 -7.04 8.10
N LEU A 55 7.42 -5.91 7.74
CA LEU A 55 8.06 -4.59 7.78
C LEU A 55 8.50 -4.20 9.19
N LYS A 56 7.71 -4.55 10.21
CA LYS A 56 8.10 -4.32 11.61
C LYS A 56 9.38 -5.08 11.98
N LYS A 57 9.54 -6.32 11.51
CA LYS A 57 10.77 -7.10 11.72
C LYS A 57 11.97 -6.45 11.03
N VAL A 58 11.80 -5.95 9.79
CA VAL A 58 12.84 -5.20 9.07
C VAL A 58 13.27 -3.95 9.85
N LEU A 59 12.30 -3.15 10.29
CA LEU A 59 12.56 -1.93 11.06
C LEU A 59 13.27 -2.22 12.39
N ASN A 60 12.98 -3.36 13.01
CA ASN A 60 13.62 -3.83 14.24
C ASN A 60 14.97 -4.55 14.04
N GLU A 61 15.48 -4.66 12.80
CA GLU A 61 16.67 -5.47 12.47
C GLU A 61 16.55 -6.96 12.85
N GLU A 62 15.32 -7.48 12.94
CA GLU A 62 15.09 -8.92 13.15
C GLU A 62 15.29 -9.72 11.86
N VAL A 63 15.12 -9.06 10.70
CA VAL A 63 15.43 -9.57 9.36
C VAL A 63 16.05 -8.45 8.52
N ASP A 64 16.95 -8.82 7.59
CA ASP A 64 17.70 -7.84 6.80
C ASP A 64 16.84 -7.10 5.75
N GLN A 65 15.86 -7.81 5.19
CA GLN A 65 14.99 -7.29 4.14
C GLN A 65 13.65 -8.03 4.07
N TYR A 66 12.65 -7.37 3.48
CA TYR A 66 11.37 -7.94 3.10
C TYR A 66 10.85 -7.25 1.84
N ASP A 67 10.35 -8.03 0.89
CA ASP A 67 9.90 -7.52 -0.40
C ASP A 67 8.42 -7.89 -0.58
N PHE A 68 7.63 -6.97 -1.12
CA PHE A 68 6.22 -7.19 -1.39
C PHE A 68 5.74 -6.39 -2.60
N GLY A 69 4.65 -6.81 -3.20
CA GLY A 69 4.12 -6.19 -4.42
C GLY A 69 3.36 -7.20 -5.25
N TYR A 70 2.79 -6.75 -6.36
CA TYR A 70 2.14 -7.60 -7.36
C TYR A 70 2.95 -7.59 -8.66
N GLU A 71 2.26 -7.36 -9.77
CA GLU A 71 2.80 -7.59 -11.10
C GLU A 71 3.63 -6.41 -11.59
N VAL A 72 3.30 -5.16 -11.19
CA VAL A 72 3.93 -3.95 -11.76
C VAL A 72 5.12 -3.48 -10.93
N TYR A 73 5.00 -3.52 -9.60
CA TYR A 73 6.07 -3.05 -8.73
C TYR A 73 6.38 -4.06 -7.63
N SER A 74 7.67 -4.29 -7.39
CA SER A 74 8.17 -4.88 -6.16
C SER A 74 8.71 -3.78 -5.26
N ILE A 75 8.35 -3.78 -3.98
CA ILE A 75 8.81 -2.82 -2.98
C ILE A 75 9.77 -3.55 -2.06
N GLU A 76 11.07 -3.38 -2.34
CA GLU A 76 12.14 -4.02 -1.59
C GLU A 76 12.46 -3.18 -0.36
N CYS A 77 12.22 -3.71 0.84
CA CYS A 77 12.34 -2.95 2.08
C CYS A 77 13.56 -3.37 2.89
N ARG A 78 14.49 -2.44 3.10
CA ARG A 78 15.55 -2.56 4.12
C ARG A 78 15.22 -1.67 5.31
N ARG A 79 16.00 -1.70 6.38
CA ARG A 79 15.71 -0.94 7.61
C ARG A 79 15.37 0.52 7.36
N ASP A 80 16.23 1.25 6.66
CA ASP A 80 16.11 2.71 6.54
C ASP A 80 15.33 3.13 5.30
N LEU A 81 15.51 2.41 4.19
CA LEU A 81 15.03 2.78 2.87
C LEU A 81 14.47 1.56 2.14
N SER A 82 13.34 1.78 1.49
CA SER A 82 12.73 0.87 0.54
C SER A 82 12.92 1.38 -0.88
N GLN A 83 13.05 0.45 -1.81
CA GLN A 83 13.15 0.74 -3.24
C GLN A 83 11.88 0.27 -3.94
N VAL A 84 11.32 1.11 -4.80
CA VAL A 84 10.26 0.70 -5.73
C VAL A 84 10.95 0.22 -6.99
N ILE A 85 10.75 -1.05 -7.31
CA ILE A 85 11.37 -1.75 -8.43
C ILE A 85 10.31 -1.99 -9.50
N ASP A 86 10.55 -1.45 -10.71
CA ASP A 86 9.74 -1.75 -11.88
C ASP A 86 10.11 -3.13 -12.44
N THR A 87 9.18 -4.07 -12.30
CA THR A 87 9.36 -5.48 -12.71
C THR A 87 9.29 -5.64 -14.23
N TYR A 88 8.68 -4.69 -14.96
CA TYR A 88 8.56 -4.70 -16.41
C TYR A 88 9.71 -3.95 -17.09
N ASP A 89 10.26 -2.91 -16.47
CA ASP A 89 11.46 -2.19 -16.94
C ASP A 89 12.74 -2.80 -16.36
N GLY A 90 12.90 -4.11 -16.53
CA GLY A 90 14.16 -4.80 -16.25
C GLY A 90 14.61 -4.80 -14.79
N TRP A 91 13.67 -4.81 -13.83
CA TRP A 91 13.96 -4.77 -12.39
C TRP A 91 14.71 -3.51 -11.95
N ARG A 92 14.38 -2.39 -12.58
CA ARG A 92 15.00 -1.12 -12.28
C ARG A 92 14.38 -0.49 -11.04
N SER A 93 15.23 0.01 -10.12
CA SER A 93 14.77 0.91 -9.07
C SER A 93 14.38 2.27 -9.67
N ILE A 94 13.12 2.66 -9.47
CA ILE A 94 12.55 3.90 -10.01
C ILE A 94 12.30 4.96 -8.92
N ALA A 95 12.23 4.53 -7.66
CA ALA A 95 12.06 5.44 -6.54
C ALA A 95 12.59 4.85 -5.23
N GLU A 96 12.86 5.73 -4.28
CA GLU A 96 13.26 5.39 -2.92
C GLU A 96 12.31 6.05 -1.92
N ILE A 97 11.94 5.30 -0.89
CA ILE A 97 10.95 5.70 0.12
C ILE A 97 11.47 5.27 1.48
N PRO A 98 11.47 6.12 2.52
CA PRO A 98 11.77 5.67 3.87
C PRO A 98 10.87 4.49 4.26
N THR A 99 11.46 3.38 4.71
CA THR A 99 10.72 2.15 5.04
C THR A 99 9.66 2.40 6.12
N GLN A 100 10.00 3.28 7.07
CA GLN A 100 9.08 3.75 8.10
C GLN A 100 7.78 4.33 7.50
N GLY A 101 7.88 5.09 6.40
CA GLY A 101 6.72 5.68 5.74
C GLY A 101 5.82 4.66 5.04
N ILE A 102 6.40 3.59 4.49
CA ILE A 102 5.63 2.47 3.93
C ILE A 102 4.93 1.70 5.05
N TYR A 103 5.65 1.41 6.14
CA TYR A 103 5.08 0.73 7.30
C TYR A 103 3.89 1.49 7.88
N GLU A 104 4.01 2.80 8.05
CA GLU A 104 2.93 3.67 8.54
C GLU A 104 1.73 3.65 7.60
N LEU A 105 1.95 3.82 6.29
CA LEU A 105 0.88 3.73 5.30
C LEU A 105 0.15 2.39 5.35
N MET A 106 0.88 1.26 5.31
CA MET A 106 0.27 -0.07 5.32
C MET A 106 -0.54 -0.32 6.60
N ARG A 107 0.01 0.07 7.75
CA ARG A 107 -0.65 -0.05 9.05
C ARG A 107 -1.92 0.79 9.10
N ASP A 108 -1.83 2.06 8.75
CA ASP A 108 -2.95 2.99 8.83
C ASP A 108 -4.04 2.62 7.83
N TRP A 109 -3.66 2.13 6.65
CA TRP A 109 -4.60 1.63 5.65
C TRP A 109 -5.35 0.40 6.15
N ARG A 110 -4.66 -0.60 6.71
CA ARG A 110 -5.31 -1.76 7.34
C ARG A 110 -6.26 -1.31 8.44
N ASP A 111 -5.84 -0.40 9.32
CA ASP A 111 -6.65 0.05 10.45
C ASP A 111 -7.90 0.80 9.97
N TYR A 112 -7.79 1.58 8.89
CA TYR A 112 -8.93 2.21 8.22
C TYR A 112 -9.91 1.18 7.64
N LEU A 113 -9.40 0.17 6.93
CA LEU A 113 -10.21 -0.92 6.39
C LEU A 113 -10.94 -1.70 7.50
N ILE A 114 -10.26 -2.00 8.62
CA ILE A 114 -10.88 -2.65 9.78
C ILE A 114 -12.05 -1.81 10.31
N GLN A 115 -11.86 -0.50 10.47
CA GLN A 115 -12.92 0.39 10.96
C GLN A 115 -14.10 0.46 10.00
N TYR A 116 -13.84 0.44 8.70
CA TYR A 116 -14.86 0.43 7.67
C TYR A 116 -15.68 -0.87 7.68
N TYR A 117 -15.02 -2.03 7.65
CA TYR A 117 -15.71 -3.32 7.60
C TYR A 117 -16.41 -3.70 8.91
N LYS A 118 -15.96 -3.19 10.07
CA LYS A 118 -16.66 -3.36 11.35
C LYS A 118 -17.97 -2.57 11.46
N LYS A 119 -18.16 -1.53 10.63
CA LYS A 119 -19.36 -0.70 10.63
C LYS A 119 -20.47 -1.24 9.73
N LYS A 120 -20.17 -2.23 8.89
CA LYS A 120 -21.13 -2.94 8.04
C LYS A 120 -21.67 -4.18 8.75
#